data_AF-W3AK30-F1
#
_entry.id   AF-W3AK30-F1
#
_cell.length_a   1.000
_cell.length_b   1.000
_cell.length_c   1.000
_cell.angle_alpha   90.00
_cell.angle_beta   90.00
_cell.angle_gamma   90.00
#
_symmetry.space_group_name_H-M   'P 1'
#
loop_
_entity.id
_entity.type
_entity.pdbx_description
1 polymer ?
#
loop_
_entity_poly.entity_id
_entity_poly.type
_entity_poly.pdbx_seq_one_letter_code
_entity_poly.pdbx_strand_id
1 'polypeptide(L)'
;MSELIFVTLYNETYLTRGILLFESLMRVCQNPFKMYILALDDTVHNYWDKREEKNIGIISLEDMIKIYPQVERLQKERSQTEFCWTLSAFSIQYVLKQYRHSMCIYIDADMEFFF
;
A
#
# COMPACT_ATOMS: atom_id res chain seq x y z
N MET A 1 -4.86 22.38 6.08
CA MET A 1 -5.18 21.03 6.60
C MET A 1 -3.96 20.16 6.41
N SER A 2 -3.63 19.29 7.37
CA SER A 2 -2.52 18.33 7.23
C SER A 2 -2.88 17.27 6.18
N GLU A 3 -1.88 16.84 5.41
CA GLU A 3 -2.01 15.73 4.46
C GLU A 3 -2.29 14.42 5.21
N LEU A 4 -3.25 13.62 4.72
CA LEU A 4 -3.54 12.28 5.24
C LEU A 4 -2.68 11.24 4.54
N ILE A 5 -2.09 10.33 5.31
CA ILE A 5 -1.24 9.26 4.79
C ILE A 5 -1.95 7.93 4.94
N PHE A 6 -2.34 7.33 3.83
CA PHE A 6 -2.94 6.01 3.77
C PHE A 6 -1.90 4.96 3.36
N VAL A 7 -2.06 3.74 3.86
CA VAL A 7 -1.23 2.59 3.51
C VAL A 7 -2.13 1.41 3.19
N THR A 8 -1.85 0.72 2.10
CA THR A 8 -2.52 -0.52 1.73
C THR A 8 -1.53 -1.48 1.06
N LEU A 9 -1.94 -2.73 0.86
CA LEU A 9 -1.17 -3.73 0.13
C LEU A 9 -2.11 -4.62 -0.67
N TYR A 10 -1.68 -5.01 -1.86
CA TYR A 10 -2.43 -5.97 -2.68
C TYR A 10 -1.62 -6.50 -3.86
N ASN A 11 -2.13 -7.61 -4.39
CA ASN A 11 -1.68 -8.25 -5.63
C ASN A 11 -2.70 -8.00 -6.76
N GLU A 12 -2.46 -8.56 -7.94
CA GLU A 12 -3.29 -8.41 -9.13
C GLU A 12 -4.74 -8.85 -8.93
N THR A 13 -4.98 -9.85 -8.05
CA THR A 13 -6.33 -10.34 -7.76
C THR A 13 -7.20 -9.25 -7.10
N TYR A 14 -6.58 -8.34 -6.38
CA TYR A 14 -7.25 -7.23 -5.70
C TYR A 14 -7.08 -5.89 -6.42
N LEU A 15 -6.41 -5.84 -7.58
CA LEU A 15 -6.10 -4.60 -8.30
C LEU A 15 -7.35 -3.78 -8.61
N THR A 16 -8.42 -4.41 -9.12
CA THR A 16 -9.68 -3.71 -9.42
C THR A 16 -10.32 -3.11 -8.16
N ARG A 17 -10.20 -3.76 -7.02
CA ARG A 17 -10.67 -3.25 -5.73
C ARG A 17 -9.80 -2.10 -5.22
N GLY A 18 -8.47 -2.23 -5.34
CA GLY A 18 -7.54 -1.16 -4.99
C GLY A 18 -7.73 0.11 -5.85
N ILE A 19 -8.12 -0.05 -7.12
CA ILE A 19 -8.50 1.08 -7.98
C ILE A 19 -9.78 1.73 -7.47
N LEU A 20 -10.82 0.94 -7.18
CA LEU A 20 -12.08 1.46 -6.62
C LEU A 20 -11.85 2.18 -5.29
N LEU A 21 -11.01 1.63 -4.42
CA LEU A 21 -10.59 2.26 -3.17
C LEU A 21 -10.00 3.64 -3.41
N PHE A 22 -9.01 3.75 -4.30
CA PHE A 22 -8.37 5.02 -4.65
C PHE A 22 -9.38 6.02 -5.23
N GLU A 23 -10.21 5.59 -6.19
CA GLU A 23 -11.22 6.45 -6.82
C GLU A 23 -12.27 6.94 -5.81
N SER A 24 -12.65 6.10 -4.85
CA SER A 24 -13.57 6.48 -3.78
C SER A 24 -12.95 7.56 -2.88
N LEU A 25 -11.68 7.40 -2.47
CA LEU A 25 -10.94 8.40 -1.71
C LEU A 25 -10.81 9.72 -2.48
N MET A 26 -10.48 9.67 -3.78
CA MET A 26 -10.43 10.86 -4.63
C MET A 26 -11.78 11.59 -4.70
N ARG A 27 -12.89 10.87 -4.58
CA ARG A 27 -14.24 11.43 -4.64
C ARG A 27 -14.68 12.08 -3.34
N VAL A 28 -14.38 11.45 -2.19
CA VAL A 28 -14.95 11.86 -0.89
C VAL A 28 -13.96 12.54 0.05
N CYS A 29 -12.66 12.30 -0.09
CA CYS A 29 -11.65 12.86 0.80
C CYS A 29 -11.42 14.34 0.51
N GLN A 30 -11.87 15.21 1.42
CA GLN A 30 -11.73 16.66 1.28
C GLN A 30 -10.32 17.17 1.63
N ASN A 31 -9.56 16.38 2.38
CA ASN A 31 -8.19 16.70 2.76
C ASN A 31 -7.21 16.23 1.67
N PRO A 32 -6.08 16.94 1.46
CA PRO A 32 -4.97 16.38 0.70
C PRO A 32 -4.58 15.02 1.27
N PHE A 33 -4.29 14.05 0.42
CA PHE A 33 -3.84 12.74 0.87
C PHE A 33 -2.80 12.12 -0.06
N LYS A 34 -2.01 11.23 0.51
CA LYS A 34 -1.12 10.31 -0.21
C LYS A 34 -1.46 8.89 0.20
N MET A 35 -1.63 8.00 -0.76
CA MET A 35 -1.83 6.57 -0.54
C MET A 35 -0.58 5.80 -0.98
N TYR A 36 0.05 5.13 -0.01
CA TYR A 36 1.14 4.21 -0.28
C TYR A 36 0.60 2.80 -0.51
N ILE A 37 1.01 2.19 -1.61
CA ILE A 37 0.61 0.84 -2.01
C ILE A 37 1.85 -0.04 -1.98
N LEU A 38 1.85 -1.04 -1.10
CA LEU A 38 2.78 -2.17 -1.23
C LEU A 38 2.27 -3.09 -2.34
N ALA A 39 2.89 -3.01 -3.50
CA ALA A 39 2.62 -3.87 -4.63
C ALA A 39 3.24 -5.25 -4.38
N LEU A 40 2.39 -6.27 -4.28
CA LEU A 40 2.81 -7.65 -4.02
C LEU A 40 3.26 -8.39 -5.29
N ASP A 41 3.05 -7.80 -6.46
CA ASP A 41 3.49 -8.29 -7.76
C ASP A 41 3.75 -7.14 -8.74
N ASP A 42 4.39 -7.48 -9.86
CA ASP A 42 4.76 -6.53 -10.91
C ASP A 42 3.53 -5.98 -11.65
N THR A 43 2.42 -6.71 -11.68
CA THR A 43 1.19 -6.26 -12.34
C THR A 43 0.67 -5.01 -11.66
N VAL A 44 0.56 -5.01 -10.33
CA VAL A 44 0.14 -3.85 -9.53
C VAL A 44 1.15 -2.71 -9.63
N HIS A 45 2.44 -3.02 -9.49
CA HIS A 45 3.50 -2.01 -9.58
C HIS A 45 3.44 -1.27 -10.93
N ASN A 46 3.46 -2.01 -12.03
CA ASN A 46 3.45 -1.45 -13.38
C ASN A 46 2.15 -0.72 -13.71
N TYR A 47 1.01 -1.13 -13.12
CA TYR A 47 -0.26 -0.45 -13.32
C TYR A 47 -0.21 0.99 -12.81
N TRP A 48 0.28 1.19 -11.59
CA TRP A 48 0.32 2.51 -10.96
C TRP A 48 1.47 3.36 -11.47
N ASP A 49 2.63 2.74 -11.75
CA ASP A 49 3.81 3.43 -12.26
C ASP A 49 3.51 4.12 -13.59
N LYS A 50 2.82 3.43 -14.51
CA LYS A 50 2.42 3.97 -15.81
C LYS A 50 1.41 5.13 -15.74
N ARG A 51 0.69 5.30 -14.63
CA ARG A 51 -0.31 6.36 -14.48
C ARG A 51 0.27 7.64 -13.89
N GLU A 52 1.41 7.55 -13.21
CA GLU A 52 2.09 8.69 -12.58
C GLU A 52 1.16 9.49 -11.64
N GLU A 53 0.26 8.78 -10.92
CA GLU A 53 -0.69 9.41 -10.02
C GLU A 53 0.02 10.10 -8.85
N LYS A 54 -0.16 11.41 -8.72
CA LYS A 54 0.55 12.23 -7.71
C LYS A 54 0.24 11.80 -6.27
N ASN A 55 -0.99 11.35 -6.05
CA ASN A 55 -1.49 10.89 -4.77
C ASN A 55 -1.00 9.47 -4.42
N ILE A 56 -0.36 8.76 -5.34
CA ILE A 56 0.14 7.40 -5.10
C ILE A 56 1.63 7.41 -4.78
N GLY A 57 2.03 6.56 -3.85
CA GLY A 57 3.40 6.10 -3.65
C GLY A 57 3.45 4.59 -3.78
N ILE A 58 4.26 4.06 -4.68
CA ILE A 58 4.35 2.61 -4.90
C ILE A 58 5.58 2.10 -4.14
N ILE A 59 5.40 1.01 -3.40
CA ILE A 59 6.46 0.29 -2.71
C ILE A 59 6.49 -1.10 -3.33
N SER A 60 7.62 -1.50 -3.91
CA SER A 60 7.81 -2.85 -4.41
C SER A 60 8.10 -3.82 -3.25
N LEU A 61 7.75 -5.09 -3.40
CA LEU A 61 8.16 -6.13 -2.45
C LEU A 61 9.69 -6.25 -2.38
N GLU A 62 10.40 -5.99 -3.48
CA GLU A 62 11.86 -5.95 -3.50
C GLU A 62 12.43 -4.87 -2.58
N ASP A 63 11.89 -3.65 -2.63
CA ASP A 63 12.34 -2.57 -1.76
C ASP A 63 12.03 -2.85 -0.29
N MET A 64 10.89 -3.51 -0.03
CA MET A 64 10.57 -4.01 1.30
C MET A 64 11.63 -5.00 1.79
N ILE A 65 12.04 -5.97 0.96
CA ILE A 65 13.06 -6.97 1.30
C ILE A 65 14.43 -6.32 1.49
N LYS A 66 14.82 -5.33 0.67
CA LYS A 66 16.08 -4.60 0.83
C LYS A 66 16.18 -3.91 2.19
N ILE A 67 15.09 -3.31 2.66
CA ILE A 67 15.04 -2.63 3.97
C ILE A 67 14.86 -3.63 5.12
N TYR A 68 14.12 -4.71 4.89
CA TYR A 68 13.80 -5.74 5.88
C TYR A 68 14.10 -7.15 5.33
N PRO A 69 15.37 -7.59 5.32
CA PRO A 69 15.77 -8.86 4.71
C PRO A 69 15.06 -10.09 5.28
N GLN A 70 14.57 -10.02 6.52
CA GLN A 70 13.78 -11.09 7.14
C GLN A 70 12.48 -11.38 6.38
N VAL A 71 11.93 -10.43 5.61
CA VAL A 71 10.70 -10.62 4.83
C VAL A 71 10.82 -11.79 3.86
N GLU A 72 11.99 -12.01 3.25
CA GLU A 72 12.21 -13.13 2.33
C GLU A 72 12.07 -14.48 3.05
N ARG A 73 12.66 -14.61 4.24
CA ARG A 73 12.53 -15.83 5.05
C ARG A 73 11.07 -16.08 5.43
N LEU A 74 10.40 -15.02 5.88
CA LEU A 74 9.00 -15.06 6.32
C LEU A 74 8.03 -15.46 5.20
N GLN A 75 8.37 -15.15 3.94
CA GLN A 75 7.60 -15.56 2.76
C GLN A 75 7.59 -17.09 2.57
N LYS A 76 8.69 -17.76 2.94
CA LYS A 76 8.85 -19.22 2.80
C LYS A 76 8.23 -20.00 3.96
N GLU A 77 8.07 -19.36 5.12
CA GLU A 77 7.60 -19.97 6.36
C GLU A 77 6.08 -19.84 6.60
N ARG A 78 5.40 -18.99 5.83
CA ARG A 78 3.97 -18.67 6.03
C ARG A 78 3.13 -19.03 4.82
N SER A 79 1.85 -19.29 5.05
CA SER A 79 0.88 -19.29 3.96
C SER A 79 0.80 -17.90 3.33
N GLN A 80 0.29 -17.83 2.09
CA GLN A 80 0.13 -16.56 1.38
C GLN A 80 -0.69 -15.54 2.18
N THR A 81 -1.78 -15.98 2.81
CA THR A 81 -2.65 -15.13 3.63
C THR A 81 -1.93 -14.59 4.86
N GLU A 82 -1.24 -15.44 5.62
CA GLU A 82 -0.48 -15.02 6.80
C GLU A 82 0.71 -14.12 6.42
N PHE A 83 1.31 -14.35 5.26
CA PHE A 83 2.36 -13.49 4.73
C PHE A 83 1.81 -12.09 4.40
N CYS A 84 0.65 -11.98 3.76
CA CYS A 84 -0.01 -10.69 3.51
C CYS A 84 -0.29 -9.93 4.82
N TRP A 85 -0.85 -10.60 5.84
CA TRP A 85 -1.10 -9.98 7.14
C TRP A 85 0.19 -9.54 7.84
N THR A 86 1.26 -10.31 7.70
CA THR A 86 2.58 -9.93 8.19
C THR A 86 3.04 -8.64 7.52
N LEU A 87 2.89 -8.55 6.20
CA LEU A 87 3.30 -7.39 5.41
C LEU A 87 2.52 -6.11 5.75
N SER A 88 1.30 -6.19 6.28
CA SER A 88 0.54 -5.01 6.74
C SER A 88 1.32 -4.22 7.82
N ALA A 89 1.95 -4.91 8.77
CA ALA A 89 2.76 -4.24 9.79
C ALA A 89 4.06 -3.67 9.20
N PHE A 90 4.69 -4.41 8.27
CA PHE A 90 5.91 -3.96 7.60
C PHE A 90 5.66 -2.73 6.71
N SER A 91 4.53 -2.65 6.00
CA SER A 91 4.19 -1.51 5.14
C SER A 91 3.96 -0.25 5.96
N ILE A 92 3.22 -0.33 7.08
CA ILE A 92 3.08 0.77 8.04
C ILE A 92 4.45 1.23 8.52
N GLN A 93 5.30 0.31 8.98
CA GLN A 93 6.62 0.66 9.48
C GLN A 93 7.51 1.28 8.40
N TYR A 94 7.47 0.74 7.18
CA TYR A 94 8.20 1.29 6.03
C TYR A 94 7.78 2.73 5.78
N VAL A 95 6.48 3.00 5.73
CA VAL A 95 5.95 4.34 5.43
C VAL A 95 6.33 5.35 6.50
N LEU A 96 6.18 5.00 7.77
CA LEU A 96 6.52 5.88 8.89
C LEU A 96 8.03 6.18 8.93
N LYS A 97 8.89 5.19 8.70
CA LYS A 97 10.35 5.36 8.85
C LYS A 97 11.03 5.92 7.61
N GLN A 98 10.72 5.40 6.43
CA GLN A 98 11.42 5.77 5.18
C GLN A 98 10.95 7.12 4.65
N TYR A 99 9.64 7.38 4.69
CA TYR A 99 9.09 8.67 4.27
C TYR A 99 8.94 9.67 5.43
N ARG A 100 9.30 9.27 6.66
CA ARG A 100 9.33 10.12 7.87
C ARG A 100 7.99 10.77 8.21
N HIS A 101 6.90 10.07 7.93
CA HIS A 101 5.56 10.48 8.34
C HIS A 101 5.37 10.25 9.84
N SER A 102 4.71 11.18 10.53
CA SER A 102 4.42 11.06 11.97
C SER A 102 3.27 10.11 12.28
N MET A 103 2.37 9.91 11.33
CA MET A 103 1.18 9.05 11.42
C MET A 103 0.81 8.55 10.03
N CYS A 104 0.23 7.35 9.98
CA CYS A 104 -0.47 6.84 8.79
C CYS A 104 -1.68 5.98 9.21
N ILE A 105 -2.59 5.76 8.27
CA ILE A 105 -3.80 4.96 8.44
C ILE A 105 -3.70 3.78 7.49
N TYR A 106 -3.71 2.56 8.01
CA TYR A 106 -3.81 1.37 7.17
C TYR A 106 -5.27 1.13 6.79
N ILE A 107 -5.50 0.81 5.52
CA ILE A 107 -6.81 0.49 4.95
C ILE A 107 -6.68 -0.75 4.05
N ASP A 108 -7.65 -1.65 4.13
CA ASP A 108 -7.68 -2.84 3.30
C ASP A 108 -8.03 -2.50 1.85
N ALA A 109 -7.45 -3.25 0.90
CA ALA A 109 -7.58 -2.98 -0.53
C ALA A 109 -9.00 -3.17 -1.08
N ASP A 110 -9.88 -3.83 -0.32
CA ASP A 110 -11.28 -4.09 -0.68
C ASP A 110 -12.29 -3.20 0.04
N MET A 111 -11.83 -2.07 0.58
CA MET A 111 -12.69 -1.02 1.10
C MET A 111 -13.20 -0.08 -0.01
N GLU A 112 -14.36 0.54 0.22
CA GLU A 112 -14.88 1.67 -0.55
C GLU A 112 -15.41 2.73 0.42
N PHE A 113 -15.11 4.01 0.16
CA PHE A 113 -15.59 5.13 0.96
C PHE A 113 -16.74 5.89 0.26
N PHE A 114 -17.84 6.11 0.98
CA PHE A 114 -19.07 6.69 0.41
C PHE A 114 -19.31 8.16 0.78
N PHE A 115 -18.71 8.65 1.87
CA PHE A 115 -18.95 9.98 2.42
C PHE A 115 -17.72 10.52 3.16
#